data_AF-A0A1G1C609-F1
#
_entry.id   AF-A0A1G1C609-F1
#
_cell.length_a   1.000
_cell.length_b   1.000
_cell.length_c   1.000
_cell.angle_alpha   90.00
_cell.angle_beta   90.00
_cell.angle_gamma   90.00
#
_symmetry.space_group_name_H-M   'P 1'
#
loop_
_entity.id
_entity.type
_entity.pdbx_description
1 polymer ?
#
loop_
_entity_poly.entity_id
_entity_poly.type
_entity_poly.pdbx_seq_one_letter_code
_entity_poly.pdbx_strand_id
1 'polypeptide(L)'
;MEVQMKRHCLVLGIVGIALAGSFGVRAGDTDFVAAFDARWRSHNASDVLAFADAQVATKRSVETLFARGLVAAYLQKWGRGAVDYFRQAIAEAQANVNYSEEGRSNVIQWVTEVKAHLEALSDETGEPADSQPTWDANVHAVVFAELGDEAPFLATLDRISRAE
;
A
#
# COMPACT_ATOMS: atom_id res chain seq x y z
N MET A 1 -0.43 -79.82 -5.13
CA MET A 1 0.07 -79.99 -3.76
C MET A 1 0.45 -78.61 -3.24
N GLU A 2 -0.06 -78.26 -2.05
CA GLU A 2 0.25 -77.10 -1.18
C GLU A 2 0.16 -75.69 -1.83
N VAL A 3 -0.87 -74.86 -1.60
CA VAL A 3 -1.58 -74.37 -0.39
C VAL A 3 -0.73 -73.47 0.52
N GLN A 4 -1.34 -72.31 0.86
CA GLN A 4 -1.12 -71.36 1.97
C GLN A 4 -0.40 -70.06 1.59
N MET A 5 -1.12 -68.91 1.53
CA MET A 5 -1.50 -68.02 2.67
C MET A 5 -0.27 -67.35 3.30
N LYS A 6 -0.20 -66.08 3.68
CA LYS A 6 -1.12 -65.01 4.15
C LYS A 6 -0.19 -63.75 4.25
N ARG A 7 -0.61 -62.49 4.15
CA ARG A 7 -1.43 -61.76 5.14
C ARG A 7 -1.95 -60.47 4.52
N HIS A 8 -3.21 -60.20 4.82
CA HIS A 8 -3.89 -58.92 4.64
C HIS A 8 -3.27 -57.83 5.52
N CYS A 9 -3.34 -56.58 5.06
CA CYS A 9 -3.79 -55.50 5.92
C CYS A 9 -4.60 -54.50 5.07
N LEU A 10 -5.88 -54.40 5.40
CA LEU A 10 -6.89 -53.49 4.89
C LEU A 10 -7.23 -52.57 6.05
N VAL A 11 -7.00 -51.26 5.94
CA VAL A 11 -7.62 -50.18 6.75
C VAL A 11 -7.48 -48.88 5.94
N LEU A 12 -8.52 -48.39 5.25
CA LEU A 12 -9.61 -47.50 5.73
C LEU A 12 -9.20 -46.02 5.90
N GLY A 13 -9.94 -45.14 5.19
CA GLY A 13 -10.15 -43.72 5.51
C GLY A 13 -8.97 -42.81 5.21
N ILE A 14 -9.11 -41.66 4.55
CA ILE A 14 -10.07 -40.60 4.87
C ILE A 14 -10.40 -39.83 3.57
N VAL A 15 -11.70 -39.76 3.26
CA VAL A 15 -12.27 -38.70 2.42
C VAL A 15 -12.20 -37.42 3.26
N GLY A 16 -11.21 -36.59 2.98
CA GLY A 16 -11.12 -35.24 3.51
C GLY A 16 -11.94 -34.31 2.63
N ILE A 17 -13.18 -34.05 3.04
CA ILE A 17 -13.98 -32.93 2.55
C ILE A 17 -13.18 -31.66 2.86
N ALA A 18 -12.59 -31.05 1.83
CA ALA A 18 -12.09 -29.69 1.94
C ALA A 18 -13.30 -28.76 2.04
N LEU A 19 -13.68 -28.45 3.29
CA LEU A 19 -14.61 -27.38 3.59
C LEU A 19 -14.04 -26.08 3.01
N ALA A 20 -14.89 -25.42 2.23
CA ALA A 20 -14.70 -24.07 1.75
C ALA A 20 -14.38 -23.13 2.91
N GLY A 21 -13.12 -22.70 2.99
CA GLY A 21 -12.81 -21.35 3.40
C GLY A 21 -12.79 -20.52 2.14
N SER A 22 -13.81 -19.69 1.93
CA SER A 22 -13.65 -18.50 1.10
C SER A 22 -12.56 -17.67 1.76
N PHE A 23 -11.31 -17.92 1.39
CA PHE A 23 -10.24 -16.96 1.59
C PHE A 23 -10.72 -15.72 0.87
N GLY A 24 -11.16 -14.70 1.62
CA GLY A 24 -11.31 -13.37 1.07
C GLY A 24 -10.00 -13.07 0.37
N VAL A 25 -10.03 -12.95 -0.95
CA VAL A 25 -8.86 -12.52 -1.71
C VAL A 25 -8.63 -11.09 -1.26
N ARG A 26 -7.75 -10.91 -0.28
CA ARG A 26 -7.37 -9.57 0.17
C ARG A 26 -6.83 -8.83 -1.04
N ALA A 27 -7.44 -7.69 -1.34
CA ALA A 27 -7.03 -6.88 -2.46
C ALA A 27 -5.67 -6.23 -2.23
N GLY A 28 -5.27 -6.06 -0.96
CA GLY A 28 -4.07 -5.30 -0.58
C GLY A 28 -2.88 -6.12 -0.07
N ASP A 29 -1.74 -5.44 0.00
CA ASP A 29 -0.42 -6.00 0.30
C ASP A 29 0.12 -5.50 1.65
N THR A 30 -0.06 -6.29 2.71
CA THR A 30 0.42 -5.94 4.06
C THR A 30 1.93 -6.03 4.20
N ASP A 31 2.60 -6.84 3.38
CA ASP A 31 4.07 -6.98 3.41
C ASP A 31 4.74 -5.72 2.85
N PHE A 32 4.11 -5.11 1.84
CA PHE A 32 4.51 -3.79 1.33
C PHE A 32 4.44 -2.71 2.43
N VAL A 33 3.37 -2.65 3.21
CA VAL A 33 3.20 -1.62 4.27
C VAL A 33 4.32 -1.72 5.30
N ALA A 34 4.62 -2.93 5.77
CA ALA A 34 5.71 -3.17 6.70
C ALA A 34 7.08 -2.81 6.11
N ALA A 35 7.32 -3.14 4.83
CA ALA A 35 8.54 -2.79 4.14
C ALA A 35 8.68 -1.27 3.96
N PHE A 36 7.60 -0.56 3.64
CA PHE A 36 7.59 0.90 3.51
C PHE A 36 7.92 1.60 4.84
N ASP A 37 7.29 1.18 5.94
CA ASP A 37 7.57 1.72 7.28
C ASP A 37 9.04 1.47 7.70
N ALA A 38 9.57 0.28 7.42
CA ALA A 38 10.98 -0.03 7.69
C ALA A 38 11.94 0.89 6.91
N ARG A 39 11.60 1.23 5.66
CA ARG A 39 12.37 2.20 4.86
C ARG A 39 12.26 3.60 5.44
N TRP A 40 11.07 4.01 5.88
CA TRP A 40 10.86 5.32 6.51
C TRP A 40 11.74 5.47 7.75
N ARG A 41 11.75 4.47 8.62
CA ARG A 41 12.58 4.39 9.84
C ARG A 41 14.09 4.42 9.61
N SER A 42 14.55 4.21 8.37
CA SER A 42 15.95 4.37 8.04
C SER A 42 16.41 5.84 8.05
N HIS A 43 15.48 6.80 8.10
CA HIS A 43 15.73 8.24 8.03
C HIS A 43 16.56 8.64 6.79
N ASN A 44 16.37 7.90 5.70
CA ASN A 44 17.06 8.11 4.43
C ASN A 44 16.05 8.36 3.31
N ALA A 45 15.82 9.63 2.97
CA ALA A 45 14.82 10.02 1.97
C ALA A 45 15.07 9.37 0.62
N SER A 46 16.34 9.24 0.23
CA SER A 46 16.72 8.64 -1.06
C SER A 46 16.33 7.17 -1.11
N ASP A 47 16.51 6.44 0.00
CA ASP A 47 16.13 5.04 0.10
C ASP A 47 14.60 4.87 0.09
N VAL A 48 13.87 5.74 0.81
CA VAL A 48 12.40 5.75 0.81
C VAL A 48 11.85 6.04 -0.59
N LEU A 49 12.38 7.06 -1.28
CA LEU A 49 11.95 7.40 -2.63
C LEU A 49 12.26 6.27 -3.62
N ALA A 50 13.50 5.76 -3.62
CA ALA A 50 13.91 4.68 -4.51
C ALA A 50 13.05 3.42 -4.30
N PHE A 51 12.71 3.11 -3.05
CA PHE A 51 11.80 2.02 -2.72
C PHE A 51 10.39 2.26 -3.28
N ALA A 52 9.79 3.43 -3.04
CA ALA A 52 8.46 3.75 -3.52
C ALA A 52 8.37 3.73 -5.05
N ASP A 53 9.36 4.31 -5.75
CA ASP A 53 9.44 4.30 -7.22
C ASP A 53 9.54 2.87 -7.77
N ALA A 54 10.38 2.02 -7.15
CA ALA A 54 10.52 0.63 -7.55
C ALA A 54 9.21 -0.17 -7.36
N GLN A 55 8.48 0.07 -6.27
CA GLN A 55 7.21 -0.60 -5.98
C GLN A 55 6.12 -0.18 -6.97
N VAL A 56 6.01 1.11 -7.29
CA VAL A 56 5.07 1.59 -8.34
C VAL A 56 5.41 1.00 -9.71
N ALA A 57 6.70 0.88 -10.05
CA ALA A 57 7.13 0.33 -11.34
C ALA A 57 6.87 -1.18 -11.48
N THR A 58 6.94 -1.94 -10.38
CA THR A 58 6.85 -3.41 -10.40
C THR A 58 5.45 -3.93 -10.06
N LYS A 59 4.76 -3.28 -9.14
CA LYS A 59 3.45 -3.67 -8.63
C LYS A 59 2.61 -2.42 -8.36
N ARG A 60 2.20 -1.78 -9.45
CA ARG A 60 1.29 -0.64 -9.39
C ARG A 60 -0.04 -1.07 -8.76
N SER A 61 -0.35 -0.53 -7.58
CA SER A 61 -1.56 -0.80 -6.80
C SER A 61 -1.99 0.47 -6.06
N VAL A 62 -3.12 0.43 -5.37
CA VAL A 62 -3.60 1.55 -4.55
C VAL A 62 -2.56 1.91 -3.48
N GLU A 63 -2.01 0.92 -2.80
CA GLU A 63 -1.03 1.09 -1.72
C GLU A 63 0.27 1.72 -2.22
N THR A 64 0.80 1.21 -3.34
CA THR A 64 2.08 1.73 -3.88
C THR A 64 1.93 3.15 -4.41
N LEU A 65 0.80 3.48 -5.05
CA LEU A 65 0.48 4.84 -5.49
C LEU A 65 0.23 5.77 -4.30
N PHE A 66 -0.50 5.31 -3.27
CA PHE A 66 -0.73 6.10 -2.07
C PHE A 66 0.58 6.42 -1.34
N ALA A 67 1.44 5.41 -1.11
CA ALA A 67 2.75 5.59 -0.50
C ALA A 67 3.64 6.51 -1.33
N ARG A 68 3.62 6.40 -2.66
CA ARG A 68 4.37 7.31 -3.54
C ARG A 68 3.88 8.76 -3.44
N GLY A 69 2.57 8.95 -3.27
CA GLY A 69 1.97 10.24 -2.96
C GLY A 69 2.48 10.81 -1.64
N LEU A 70 2.55 10.00 -0.57
CA LEU A 70 3.13 10.43 0.72
C LEU A 70 4.59 10.86 0.57
N VAL A 71 5.40 10.09 -0.16
CA VAL A 71 6.79 10.44 -0.46
C VAL A 71 6.87 11.76 -1.23
N ALA A 72 6.01 11.98 -2.23
CA ALA A 72 5.97 13.24 -2.97
C ALA A 72 5.58 14.43 -2.08
N ALA A 73 4.63 14.24 -1.17
CA ALA A 73 4.12 15.31 -0.32
C ALA A 73 5.09 15.71 0.79
N TYR A 74 5.76 14.73 1.40
CA TYR A 74 6.60 14.96 2.58
C TYR A 74 8.09 14.98 2.26
N LEU A 75 8.55 14.16 1.32
CA LEU A 75 9.97 14.03 0.99
C LEU A 75 10.34 14.67 -0.35
N GLN A 76 9.44 15.42 -0.99
CA GLN A 76 9.79 16.18 -2.18
C GLN A 76 9.19 17.59 -2.04
N LYS A 77 9.84 18.57 -2.65
CA LYS A 77 9.30 19.93 -2.70
C LYS A 77 8.11 19.97 -3.65
N TRP A 78 7.07 20.69 -3.25
CA TRP A 78 5.81 20.91 -3.97
C TRP A 78 4.83 19.72 -3.89
N GLY A 79 3.97 19.75 -2.88
CA GLY A 79 3.02 18.71 -2.51
C GLY A 79 1.78 18.61 -3.41
N ARG A 80 1.48 19.62 -4.22
CA ARG A 80 0.39 19.60 -5.21
C ARG A 80 0.65 18.57 -6.31
N GLY A 81 1.93 18.34 -6.64
CA GLY A 81 2.32 17.22 -7.50
C GLY A 81 2.08 15.83 -6.87
N ALA A 82 1.98 15.73 -5.55
CA ALA A 82 1.63 14.48 -4.86
C ALA A 82 0.18 14.06 -5.10
N VAL A 83 -0.71 15.04 -5.28
CA VAL A 83 -2.15 14.88 -5.54
C VAL A 83 -2.41 14.00 -6.76
N ASP A 84 -1.53 14.04 -7.75
CA ASP A 84 -1.63 13.20 -8.95
C ASP A 84 -1.47 11.71 -8.64
N TYR A 85 -0.62 11.33 -7.69
CA TYR A 85 -0.50 9.93 -7.26
C TYR A 85 -1.75 9.47 -6.51
N PHE A 86 -2.33 10.32 -5.66
CA PHE A 86 -3.59 10.01 -4.98
C PHE A 86 -4.77 9.89 -5.95
N ARG A 87 -4.82 10.73 -7.00
CA ARG A 87 -5.82 10.59 -8.07
C ARG A 87 -5.66 9.27 -8.82
N GLN A 88 -4.42 8.87 -9.10
CA GLN A 88 -4.13 7.57 -9.71
C GLN A 88 -4.53 6.42 -8.78
N ALA A 89 -4.28 6.53 -7.47
CA ALA A 89 -4.68 5.52 -6.49
C ALA A 89 -6.22 5.37 -6.42
N ILE A 90 -6.98 6.47 -6.49
CA ILE A 90 -8.44 6.43 -6.57
C ILE A 90 -8.90 5.72 -7.86
N ALA A 91 -8.31 6.03 -9.00
CA ALA A 91 -8.64 5.38 -10.27
C ALA A 91 -8.32 3.87 -10.22
N GLU A 92 -7.19 3.50 -9.60
CA GLU A 92 -6.81 2.10 -9.38
C GLU A 92 -7.82 1.38 -8.49
N ALA A 93 -8.26 2.01 -7.38
CA ALA A 93 -9.28 1.45 -6.50
C ALA A 93 -10.63 1.24 -7.23
N GLN A 94 -11.02 2.20 -8.08
CA GLN A 94 -12.25 2.12 -8.88
C GLN A 94 -12.22 0.95 -9.87
N ALA A 95 -11.06 0.70 -10.48
CA ALA A 95 -10.87 -0.38 -11.45
C ALA A 95 -10.60 -1.75 -10.81
N ASN A 96 -10.18 -1.80 -9.55
CA ASN A 96 -9.79 -3.03 -8.88
C ASN A 96 -11.03 -3.90 -8.54
N VAL A 97 -11.10 -5.05 -9.19
CA VAL A 97 -12.19 -6.04 -9.04
C VAL A 97 -12.06 -6.89 -7.78
N ASN A 98 -10.91 -6.83 -7.09
CA ASN A 98 -10.67 -7.61 -5.88
C ASN A 98 -11.27 -6.96 -4.63
N TYR A 99 -11.59 -5.66 -4.66
CA TYR A 99 -12.36 -5.02 -3.60
C TYR A 99 -13.85 -5.34 -3.74
N SER A 100 -14.50 -5.63 -2.62
CA SER A 100 -15.95 -5.50 -2.50
C SER A 100 -16.40 -4.07 -2.80
N GLU A 101 -17.71 -3.88 -3.06
CA GLU A 101 -18.26 -2.54 -3.29
C GLU A 101 -18.04 -1.61 -2.08
N GLU A 102 -18.23 -2.15 -0.86
CA GLU A 102 -18.02 -1.41 0.39
C GLU A 102 -16.54 -1.09 0.61
N GLY A 103 -15.65 -2.09 0.45
CA GLY A 103 -14.21 -1.88 0.59
C GLY A 103 -13.67 -0.88 -0.41
N ARG A 104 -14.14 -0.94 -1.67
CA ARG A 104 -13.80 0.04 -2.71
C ARG A 104 -14.23 1.45 -2.31
N SER A 105 -15.47 1.62 -1.83
CA SER A 105 -15.97 2.92 -1.37
C SER A 105 -15.13 3.48 -0.22
N ASN A 106 -14.81 2.62 0.76
CA ASN A 106 -13.98 2.99 1.90
C ASN A 106 -12.56 3.40 1.49
N VAL A 107 -11.91 2.63 0.62
CA VAL A 107 -10.57 2.96 0.09
C VAL A 107 -10.59 4.29 -0.63
N ILE A 108 -11.54 4.52 -1.54
CA ILE A 108 -11.68 5.78 -2.26
C ILE A 108 -11.85 6.96 -1.28
N GLN A 109 -12.70 6.78 -0.26
CA GLN A 109 -12.91 7.81 0.75
C GLN A 109 -11.60 8.13 1.49
N TRP A 110 -10.89 7.13 2.01
CA TRP A 110 -9.66 7.34 2.77
C TRP A 110 -8.57 8.02 1.93
N VAL A 111 -8.41 7.63 0.66
CA VAL A 111 -7.47 8.29 -0.24
C VAL A 111 -7.90 9.73 -0.53
N THR A 112 -9.20 9.98 -0.70
CA THR A 112 -9.74 11.32 -0.96
C THR A 112 -9.53 12.26 0.23
N GLU A 113 -9.71 11.77 1.46
CA GLU A 113 -9.49 12.56 2.68
C GLU A 113 -8.03 13.04 2.80
N VAL A 114 -7.07 12.13 2.59
CA VAL A 114 -5.63 12.48 2.63
C VAL A 114 -5.26 13.42 1.48
N LYS A 115 -5.77 13.17 0.27
CA LYS A 115 -5.59 14.05 -0.88
C LYS A 115 -6.07 15.47 -0.58
N ALA A 116 -7.28 15.62 -0.04
CA ALA A 116 -7.87 16.92 0.27
C ALA A 116 -7.09 17.68 1.35
N HIS A 117 -6.58 16.97 2.35
CA HIS A 117 -5.72 17.56 3.38
C HIS A 117 -4.43 18.15 2.78
N LEU A 118 -3.77 17.41 1.89
CA LEU A 118 -2.54 17.86 1.24
C LEU A 118 -2.79 18.98 0.20
N GLU A 119 -3.93 18.96 -0.49
CA GLU A 119 -4.36 20.07 -1.36
C GLU A 119 -4.54 21.36 -0.56
N ALA A 120 -5.21 21.30 0.60
CA ALA A 120 -5.40 22.46 1.47
C ALA A 120 -4.06 23.03 1.97
N LEU A 121 -3.11 22.17 2.37
CA LEU A 121 -1.76 22.61 2.75
C LEU A 121 -1.00 23.28 1.59
N SER A 122 -1.16 22.76 0.38
CA SER A 122 -0.56 23.34 -0.83
C SER A 122 -1.16 24.73 -1.13
N ASP A 123 -2.47 24.90 -0.95
CA ASP A 123 -3.15 26.18 -1.10
C ASP A 123 -2.68 27.20 -0.05
N GLU A 124 -2.57 26.79 1.22
CA GLU A 124 -2.12 27.66 2.33
C GLU A 124 -0.67 28.12 2.17
N THR A 125 0.20 27.28 1.61
CA THR A 125 1.62 27.60 1.38
C THR A 125 1.86 28.41 0.11
N GLY A 126 0.82 28.69 -0.68
CA GLY A 126 0.93 29.44 -1.94
C GLY A 126 1.62 28.65 -3.05
N GLU A 127 1.58 27.32 -2.99
CA GLU A 127 2.20 26.46 -3.97
C GLU A 127 1.56 26.63 -5.37
N PRO A 128 2.35 26.83 -6.44
CA PRO A 128 1.84 26.97 -7.81
C PRO A 128 0.96 25.80 -8.24
N ALA A 129 -0.08 26.10 -9.02
CA ALA A 129 -1.04 25.10 -9.48
C ALA A 129 -0.43 24.03 -10.41
N ASP A 130 0.64 24.37 -11.14
CA ASP A 130 1.37 23.55 -12.11
C ASP A 130 2.68 22.97 -11.55
N SER A 131 2.89 23.09 -10.24
CA SER A 131 4.08 22.57 -9.58
C SER A 131 4.14 21.04 -9.66
N GLN A 132 5.38 20.53 -9.74
CA GLN A 132 5.67 19.10 -9.79
C GLN A 132 6.60 18.73 -8.65
N PRO A 133 6.54 17.48 -8.15
CA PRO A 133 7.42 17.06 -7.06
C PRO A 133 8.87 17.14 -7.52
N THR A 134 9.69 17.90 -6.78
CA THR A 134 11.12 18.06 -7.08
C THR A 134 11.99 17.62 -5.92
N TRP A 135 13.13 17.02 -6.23
CA TRP A 135 14.09 16.56 -5.24
C TRP A 135 14.88 17.73 -4.66
N ASP A 136 14.84 17.92 -3.33
CA ASP A 136 15.59 18.97 -2.64
C ASP A 136 16.23 18.40 -1.36
N ALA A 137 17.55 18.23 -1.39
CA ALA A 137 18.29 17.64 -0.27
C ALA A 137 18.17 18.42 1.05
N ASN A 138 17.91 19.74 1.00
CA ASN A 138 17.73 20.54 2.21
C ASN A 138 16.37 20.30 2.87
N VAL A 139 15.34 20.00 2.09
CA VAL A 139 13.99 19.67 2.58
C VAL A 139 14.02 18.36 3.36
N HIS A 140 14.72 17.34 2.85
CA HIS A 140 14.71 16.00 3.46
C HIS A 140 15.32 15.95 4.86
N ALA A 141 16.39 16.71 5.11
CA ALA A 141 17.06 16.75 6.41
C ALA A 141 16.16 17.37 7.50
N VAL A 142 15.33 18.35 7.13
CA VAL A 142 14.35 18.97 8.03
C VAL A 142 13.17 18.02 8.27
N VAL A 143 12.68 17.37 7.23
CA VAL A 143 11.49 16.52 7.28
C VAL A 143 11.64 15.35 8.26
N PHE A 144 12.76 14.62 8.24
CA PHE A 144 12.97 13.53 9.20
C PHE A 144 13.21 13.99 10.64
N ALA A 145 13.73 15.21 10.82
CA ALA A 145 13.83 15.80 12.15
C ALA A 145 12.45 16.16 12.73
N GLU A 146 11.44 16.41 11.89
CA GLU A 146 10.12 16.89 12.30
C GLU A 146 9.02 15.81 12.28
N LEU A 147 9.03 14.86 11.33
CA LEU A 147 7.97 13.85 11.17
C LEU A 147 8.12 12.62 12.07
N GLY A 148 9.28 12.41 12.69
CA GLY A 148 9.53 11.29 13.62
C GLY A 148 9.78 9.94 12.93
N ASP A 149 9.63 8.85 13.70
CA ASP A 149 10.03 7.50 13.29
C ASP A 149 8.96 6.74 12.49
N GLU A 150 7.76 7.29 12.30
CA GLU A 150 6.67 6.61 11.59
C GLU A 150 6.32 7.37 10.31
N ALA A 151 6.01 6.61 9.25
CA ALA A 151 5.55 7.22 8.01
C ALA A 151 4.21 7.96 8.22
N PRO A 152 4.05 9.19 7.69
CA PRO A 152 2.77 9.89 7.72
C PRO A 152 1.65 9.04 7.16
N PHE A 153 0.50 9.02 7.82
CA PHE A 153 -0.67 8.24 7.40
C PHE A 153 -0.43 6.73 7.24
N LEU A 154 0.56 6.15 7.95
CA LEU A 154 0.80 4.69 7.93
C LEU A 154 -0.45 3.90 8.31
N ALA A 155 -1.22 4.36 9.30
CA ALA A 155 -2.49 3.74 9.67
C ALA A 155 -3.51 3.73 8.52
N THR A 156 -3.56 4.78 7.70
CA THR A 156 -4.43 4.83 6.51
C THR A 156 -3.96 3.84 5.46
N LEU A 157 -2.64 3.78 5.22
CA LEU A 157 -2.04 2.82 4.28
C LEU A 157 -2.30 1.36 4.72
N ASP A 158 -2.17 1.07 6.02
CA ASP A 158 -2.49 -0.25 6.57
C ASP A 158 -3.97 -0.59 6.40
N ARG A 159 -4.88 0.37 6.65
CA ARG A 159 -6.33 0.18 6.40
C ARG A 159 -6.64 -0.13 4.93
N ILE A 160 -6.03 0.60 3.99
CA ILE A 160 -6.18 0.34 2.55
C ILE A 160 -5.75 -1.10 2.22
N SER A 161 -4.60 -1.53 2.74
CA SER A 161 -4.06 -2.86 2.47
C SER A 161 -4.91 -4.02 3.01
N ARG A 162 -5.82 -3.72 3.94
CA ARG A 162 -6.69 -4.69 4.62
C ARG A 162 -8.16 -4.60 4.19
N ALA A 163 -8.52 -3.68 3.30
CA ALA A 163 -9.89 -3.55 2.83
C ALA A 163 -10.31 -4.78 2.02
N GLU A 164 -11.53 -5.28 2.32
CA GLU A 164 -12.15 -6.44 1.69
C GLU A 164 -13.06 -6.05 0.53
#